data_AF-A0AAU3YVK0-F1
#
_entry.id   AF-A0AAU3YVK0-F1
#
_cell.length_a   1.000
_cell.length_b   1.000
_cell.length_c   1.000
_cell.angle_alpha   90.00
_cell.angle_beta   90.00
_cell.angle_gamma   90.00
#
_symmetry.space_group_name_H-M   'P 1'
#
loop_
_entity.id
_entity.type
_entity.pdbx_description
1 polymer ?
#
loop_
_entity_poly.entity_id
_entity_poly.type
_entity_poly.pdbx_seq_one_letter_code
_entity_poly.pdbx_strand_id
1 'polypeptide(L)'
;MGYTRADWSEHYKDGRGFRPLRDVERDLLIRHAPAPDGGRALEVGCGTGELAAHLTQLGYAVDALDFAEGALARARQTHEHVEGVRWLCLDIEHDDLADLDGEGYDLVIMRLVYAFLGDRTSAVRALAARLRPGGALVVITPVAASTPGERRYIALDEDEIGLLSEGWEQVERCDAEGLAFVILRGPGSDEAPLRSSPPAGVQSRPSGTGSPWAAGAAGATSSRRHAFRLLGRHYAQVESGRKTIEVRVRTPTKAAVEVGDTVVFHDQDSGRELDIIVKRVTPYASFDDLLSAEDPARIDPDGPREELLTSLRTNFPVAEEYLGTLAFEFDHRPAQPGRPMPMTPSQYAQTIPHHTVYGCLYVRDEHDRPVQLRSVYGSRLWQFPGGNLDAQGEDPLQTARRETVEETGLELGLGTPRLLLTHFLHAGGPRMPLNKMGLVFDGGRLSADQLHRIRLDPAEHDMWAIHDLAGWRELMAPRAFARLDAVERARLGEGPAYLITHT
;
A
#
# COMPACT_ATOMS: atom_id res chain seq x y z
N MET A 1 4.35 18.00 -9.65
CA MET A 1 5.66 18.46 -10.20
C MET A 1 6.57 18.58 -8.99
N GLY A 2 7.53 17.67 -8.81
CA GLY A 2 8.49 17.75 -7.71
C GLY A 2 9.64 18.68 -8.09
N TYR A 3 10.04 19.58 -7.20
CA TYR A 3 11.21 20.43 -7.39
C TYR A 3 12.48 19.61 -7.20
N THR A 4 13.44 19.75 -8.11
CA THR A 4 14.75 19.09 -8.02
C THR A 4 15.73 19.89 -7.16
N ARG A 5 16.82 19.25 -6.71
CA ARG A 5 17.95 19.91 -6.03
C ARG A 5 18.52 21.11 -6.82
N ALA A 6 18.50 21.02 -8.15
CA ALA A 6 18.91 22.09 -9.03
C ALA A 6 17.93 23.27 -8.99
N ASP A 7 16.62 22.99 -9.05
CA ASP A 7 15.57 24.04 -9.01
C ASP A 7 15.64 24.86 -7.71
N TRP A 8 15.86 24.20 -6.57
CA TRP A 8 16.02 24.89 -5.28
C TRP A 8 17.33 25.66 -5.18
N SER A 9 18.43 25.07 -5.64
CA SER A 9 19.73 25.74 -5.66
C SER A 9 19.71 27.01 -6.53
N GLU A 10 18.95 27.00 -7.64
CA GLU A 10 18.75 28.16 -8.50
C GLU A 10 17.82 29.19 -7.87
N HIS A 11 16.71 28.75 -7.23
CA HIS A 11 15.79 29.64 -6.52
C HIS A 11 16.48 30.55 -5.49
N TYR A 12 17.37 29.97 -4.67
CA TYR A 12 18.11 30.71 -3.64
C TYR A 12 19.27 31.56 -4.19
N LYS A 13 19.89 31.14 -5.31
CA LYS A 13 20.91 31.95 -6.01
C LYS A 13 20.34 33.26 -6.55
N ASP A 14 19.08 33.25 -6.98
CA ASP A 14 18.36 34.44 -7.46
C ASP A 14 17.93 35.41 -6.33
N GLY A 15 18.26 35.10 -5.07
CA GLY A 15 17.91 35.93 -3.92
C GLY A 15 16.44 35.88 -3.53
N ARG A 16 15.67 34.93 -4.07
CA ARG A 16 14.29 34.67 -3.68
C ARG A 16 14.31 33.88 -2.36
N GLY A 17 13.56 34.36 -1.38
CA GLY A 17 13.42 33.75 -0.06
C GLY A 17 11.97 33.41 0.23
N PHE A 18 11.76 32.55 1.22
CA PHE A 18 10.44 32.26 1.76
C PHE A 18 10.00 33.32 2.77
N ARG A 19 8.75 33.20 3.25
CA ARG A 19 8.18 34.07 4.27
C ARG A 19 9.13 34.21 5.47
N PRO A 20 9.51 35.45 5.87
CA PRO A 20 10.40 35.68 7.01
C PRO A 20 9.80 35.16 8.31
N LEU A 21 10.64 34.84 9.29
CA LEU A 21 10.21 34.41 10.63
C LEU A 21 9.59 35.60 11.40
N ARG A 22 8.29 35.52 11.68
CA ARG A 22 7.55 36.60 12.36
C ARG A 22 7.46 36.39 13.87
N ASP A 23 7.17 37.47 14.59
CA ASP A 23 7.12 37.48 16.06
C ASP A 23 6.14 36.46 16.63
N VAL A 24 4.99 36.23 15.99
CA VAL A 24 4.02 35.21 16.42
C VAL A 24 4.62 33.80 16.40
N GLU A 25 5.43 33.47 15.39
CA GLU A 25 6.12 32.17 15.31
C GLU A 25 7.18 32.06 16.41
N ARG A 26 7.91 33.15 16.70
CA ARG A 26 8.92 33.22 17.77
C ARG A 26 8.30 33.04 19.15
N ASP A 27 7.20 33.74 19.43
CA ASP A 27 6.49 33.67 20.71
C ASP A 27 5.92 32.26 20.97
N LEU A 28 5.39 31.61 19.93
CA LEU A 28 4.90 30.23 20.02
C LEU A 28 6.05 29.24 20.29
N LEU A 29 7.22 29.43 19.68
CA LEU A 29 8.40 28.61 19.97
C LEU A 29 8.85 28.76 21.43
N ILE A 30 8.93 30.00 21.94
CA ILE A 30 9.28 30.28 23.34
C ILE A 30 8.29 29.60 24.29
N ARG A 31 7.00 29.66 23.99
CA ARG A 31 5.94 29.12 24.85
C ARG A 31 5.90 27.60 24.85
N HIS A 32 5.95 26.99 23.67
CA HIS A 32 5.66 25.56 23.53
C HIS A 32 6.91 24.69 23.45
N ALA A 33 8.06 25.24 23.04
CA ALA A 33 9.31 24.48 22.92
C ALA A 33 10.51 25.25 23.51
N PRO A 34 10.45 25.66 24.80
CA PRO A 34 11.59 26.31 25.45
C PRO A 34 12.79 25.35 25.52
N ALA A 35 14.00 25.86 25.32
CA ALA A 35 15.19 25.03 25.40
C ALA A 35 15.46 24.60 26.85
N PRO A 36 15.66 23.29 27.10
CA PRO A 36 16.25 22.86 28.36
C PRO A 36 17.74 23.27 28.43
N ASP A 37 18.34 23.18 29.60
CA ASP A 37 19.78 23.43 29.77
C ASP A 37 20.59 22.47 28.88
N GLY A 38 21.33 23.03 27.91
CA GLY A 38 22.06 22.22 26.91
C GLY A 38 21.17 21.55 25.86
N GLY A 39 19.96 22.08 25.66
CA GLY A 39 18.97 21.54 24.73
C GLY A 39 19.46 21.47 23.30
N ARG A 40 18.93 20.51 22.56
CA ARG A 40 19.31 20.23 21.17
C ARG A 40 18.13 20.34 20.22
N ALA A 41 18.32 21.03 19.11
CA ALA A 41 17.31 21.17 18.07
C ALA A 41 17.79 20.67 16.70
N LEU A 42 16.89 20.06 15.94
CA LEU A 42 17.07 19.70 14.54
C LEU A 42 16.11 20.52 13.68
N GLU A 43 16.61 21.37 12.80
CA GLU A 43 15.81 22.07 11.80
C GLU A 43 15.93 21.38 10.44
N VAL A 44 14.81 20.90 9.91
CA VAL A 44 14.69 20.23 8.61
C VAL A 44 14.27 21.23 7.55
N GLY A 45 15.07 21.38 6.50
CA GLY A 45 14.91 22.34 5.42
C GLY A 45 15.11 23.78 5.87
N CYS A 46 16.28 24.06 6.45
CA CYS A 46 16.58 25.33 7.11
C CYS A 46 16.69 26.54 6.15
N GLY A 47 16.75 26.31 4.84
CA GLY A 47 16.90 27.37 3.84
C GLY A 47 18.10 28.27 4.14
N THR A 48 17.84 29.57 4.30
CA THR A 48 18.87 30.57 4.62
C THR A 48 19.16 30.73 6.12
N GLY A 49 18.60 29.88 6.99
CA GLY A 49 19.04 29.72 8.38
C GLY A 49 18.46 30.70 9.42
N GLU A 50 17.41 31.45 9.07
CA GLU A 50 16.81 32.45 9.98
C GLU A 50 16.26 31.79 11.27
N LEU A 51 15.57 30.66 11.14
CA LEU A 51 15.01 29.95 12.28
C LEU A 51 16.11 29.26 13.11
N ALA A 52 17.10 28.61 12.49
CA ALA A 52 18.26 28.07 13.18
C ALA A 52 18.95 29.12 14.07
N ALA A 53 19.17 30.32 13.55
CA ALA A 53 19.77 31.41 14.31
C ALA A 53 18.88 31.91 15.46
N HIS A 54 17.55 31.83 15.32
CA HIS A 54 16.65 32.14 16.42
C HIS A 54 16.65 31.05 17.50
N LEU A 55 16.70 29.77 17.11
CA LEU A 55 16.74 28.65 18.05
C LEU A 55 18.00 28.67 18.93
N THR A 56 19.14 29.12 18.41
CA THR A 56 20.33 29.32 19.26
C THR A 56 20.17 30.43 20.28
N GLN A 57 19.44 31.51 19.95
CA GLN A 57 19.08 32.56 20.91
C GLN A 57 18.16 32.05 22.02
N LEU A 58 17.36 31.02 21.73
CA LEU A 58 16.54 30.34 22.73
C LEU A 58 17.33 29.37 23.61
N GLY A 59 18.61 29.12 23.31
CA GLY A 59 19.50 28.26 24.08
C GLY A 59 19.74 26.88 23.48
N TYR A 60 19.23 26.58 22.27
CA TYR A 60 19.50 25.31 21.61
C TYR A 60 20.87 25.27 20.94
N ALA A 61 21.53 24.11 20.99
CA ALA A 61 22.51 23.72 19.97
C ALA A 61 21.77 23.13 18.77
N VAL A 62 21.99 23.66 17.57
CA VAL A 62 21.14 23.41 16.40
C VAL A 62 21.89 22.65 15.32
N ASP A 63 21.34 21.53 14.89
CA ASP A 63 21.65 20.92 13.60
C ASP A 63 20.65 21.41 12.57
N ALA A 64 21.12 22.16 11.56
CA ALA A 64 20.28 22.75 10.52
C ALA A 64 20.60 22.11 9.18
N LEU A 65 19.64 21.38 8.61
CA LEU A 65 19.82 20.65 7.36
C LEU A 65 19.01 21.23 6.21
N ASP A 66 19.61 21.25 5.03
CA ASP A 66 18.94 21.56 3.77
C ASP A 66 19.62 20.81 2.63
N PHE A 67 18.84 20.27 1.70
CA PHE A 67 19.39 19.52 0.57
C PHE A 67 19.99 20.45 -0.50
N ALA A 68 19.65 21.75 -0.49
CA ALA A 68 20.16 22.75 -1.42
C ALA A 68 21.44 23.42 -0.89
N GLU A 69 22.58 23.04 -1.45
CA GLU A 69 23.88 23.59 -1.05
C GLU A 69 23.97 25.12 -1.18
N GLY A 70 23.28 25.70 -2.17
CA GLY A 70 23.18 27.15 -2.34
C GLY A 70 22.49 27.87 -1.17
N ALA A 71 21.48 27.23 -0.56
CA ALA A 71 20.80 27.78 0.62
C ALA A 71 21.75 27.80 1.83
N LEU A 72 22.46 26.69 2.06
CA LEU A 72 23.43 26.55 3.15
C LEU A 72 24.62 27.50 3.02
N ALA A 73 25.12 27.72 1.79
CA ALA A 73 26.18 28.70 1.56
C ALA A 73 25.75 30.11 2.00
N ARG A 74 24.52 30.50 1.68
CA ARG A 74 23.94 31.78 2.09
C ARG A 74 23.64 31.82 3.58
N ALA A 75 23.18 30.73 4.18
CA ALA A 75 22.95 30.61 5.62
C ALA A 75 24.24 30.85 6.41
N ARG A 76 25.32 30.15 6.03
CA ARG A 76 26.66 30.31 6.62
C ARG A 76 27.18 31.75 6.50
N GLN A 77 26.96 32.39 5.36
CA GLN A 77 27.38 33.78 5.17
C GLN A 77 26.53 34.76 6.01
N THR A 78 25.21 34.58 6.05
CA THR A 78 24.29 35.51 6.73
C THR A 78 24.44 35.42 8.25
N HIS A 79 24.73 34.22 8.75
CA HIS A 79 24.80 33.89 10.17
C HIS A 79 26.21 33.50 10.62
N GLU A 80 27.25 34.04 9.97
CA GLU A 80 28.66 33.73 10.29
C GLU A 80 29.05 34.05 11.74
N HIS A 81 28.34 34.98 12.37
CA HIS A 81 28.54 35.43 13.74
C HIS A 81 27.72 34.63 14.77
N VAL A 82 26.86 33.72 14.31
CA VAL A 82 26.01 32.90 15.19
C VAL A 82 26.74 31.60 15.49
N GLU A 83 27.11 31.43 16.75
CA GLU A 83 27.67 30.18 17.25
C GLU A 83 26.56 29.17 17.59
N GLY A 84 26.91 27.89 17.66
CA GLY A 84 25.97 26.83 18.08
C GLY A 84 25.08 26.27 16.97
N VAL A 85 25.31 26.62 15.70
CA VAL A 85 24.64 25.98 14.54
C VAL A 85 25.62 25.13 13.74
N ARG A 86 25.23 23.88 13.45
CA ARG A 86 25.91 22.98 12.51
C ARG A 86 25.07 22.87 11.24
N TRP A 87 25.63 23.33 10.12
CA TRP A 87 24.96 23.38 8.81
C TRP A 87 25.27 22.13 7.98
N LEU A 88 24.27 21.28 7.72
CA LEU A 88 24.43 19.97 7.09
C LEU A 88 23.71 19.91 5.73
N CYS A 89 24.38 19.43 4.69
CA CYS A 89 23.73 19.23 3.39
C CYS A 89 23.23 17.80 3.26
N LEU A 90 21.95 17.59 3.57
CA LEU A 90 21.30 16.28 3.61
C LEU A 90 19.91 16.36 2.98
N ASP A 91 19.56 15.33 2.20
CA ASP A 91 18.19 15.05 1.77
C ASP A 91 17.50 14.15 2.81
N ILE A 92 16.51 14.69 3.51
CA ILE A 92 15.80 13.99 4.59
C ILE A 92 15.04 12.74 4.12
N GLU A 93 14.72 12.62 2.83
CA GLU A 93 13.97 11.49 2.28
C GLU A 93 14.88 10.36 1.76
N HIS A 94 16.14 10.67 1.42
CA HIS A 94 17.01 9.74 0.68
C HIS A 94 18.39 9.51 1.30
N ASP A 95 18.91 10.46 2.07
CA ASP A 95 20.25 10.35 2.66
C ASP A 95 20.22 9.65 4.02
N ASP A 96 21.35 9.04 4.39
CA ASP A 96 21.51 8.45 5.72
C ASP A 96 21.67 9.55 6.78
N LEU A 97 20.86 9.46 7.84
CA LEU A 97 20.87 10.40 8.96
C LEU A 97 21.86 9.98 10.06
N ALA A 98 22.83 9.12 9.76
CA ALA A 98 23.88 8.71 10.69
C ALA A 98 24.78 9.87 11.15
N ASP A 99 24.92 10.92 10.35
CA ASP A 99 25.72 12.12 10.70
C ASP A 99 25.00 13.07 11.68
N LEU A 100 23.70 12.84 11.89
CA LEU A 100 22.94 13.49 12.95
C LEU A 100 23.32 12.93 14.31
N ASP A 101 23.19 13.75 15.34
CA ASP A 101 23.64 13.35 16.66
C ASP A 101 22.83 12.16 17.23
N GLY A 102 23.55 11.12 17.65
CA GLY A 102 22.99 9.85 18.11
C GLY A 102 22.23 9.93 19.44
N GLU A 103 22.44 10.97 20.24
CA GLU A 103 21.77 11.19 21.53
C GLU A 103 20.35 11.80 21.36
N GLY A 104 19.90 12.06 20.12
CA GLY A 104 18.57 12.60 19.82
C GLY A 104 18.40 14.09 20.08
N TYR A 105 17.18 14.61 19.92
CA TYR A 105 16.85 16.04 19.99
C TYR A 105 15.68 16.32 20.94
N ASP A 106 15.74 17.47 21.61
CA ASP A 106 14.65 17.99 22.43
C ASP A 106 13.60 18.71 21.56
N LEU A 107 14.03 19.23 20.40
CA LEU A 107 13.16 19.81 19.38
C LEU A 107 13.57 19.32 17.99
N VAL A 108 12.61 18.81 17.23
CA VAL A 108 12.72 18.67 15.77
C VAL A 108 11.70 19.62 15.16
N ILE A 109 12.10 20.38 14.15
CA ILE A 109 11.21 21.38 13.54
C ILE A 109 11.28 21.38 12.02
N MET A 110 10.11 21.43 11.40
CA MET A 110 9.92 21.61 9.96
C MET A 110 9.12 22.88 9.72
N ARG A 111 9.75 23.91 9.16
CA ARG A 111 9.09 25.17 8.82
C ARG A 111 8.99 25.35 7.31
N LEU A 112 7.75 25.35 6.80
CA LEU A 112 7.42 25.52 5.38
C LEU A 112 8.01 24.43 4.47
N VAL A 113 8.34 23.26 5.03
CA VAL A 113 8.98 22.14 4.31
C VAL A 113 8.01 20.99 4.09
N TYR A 114 7.12 20.73 5.04
CA TYR A 114 6.26 19.55 5.07
C TYR A 114 5.44 19.34 3.78
N ALA A 115 4.93 20.43 3.19
CA ALA A 115 4.14 20.35 1.96
C ALA A 115 4.93 19.82 0.75
N PHE A 116 6.26 19.93 0.77
CA PHE A 116 7.15 19.55 -0.33
C PHE A 116 7.73 18.13 -0.22
N LEU A 117 7.56 17.45 0.92
CA LEU A 117 8.00 16.08 1.10
C LEU A 117 7.17 15.12 0.23
N GLY A 118 7.83 14.18 -0.43
CA GLY A 118 7.20 13.12 -1.20
C GLY A 118 6.52 12.06 -0.31
N ASP A 119 7.25 11.55 0.68
CA ASP A 119 6.78 10.58 1.68
C ASP A 119 6.80 11.19 3.09
N ARG A 120 5.76 12.01 3.36
CA ARG A 120 5.57 12.72 4.64
C ARG A 120 5.54 11.76 5.84
N THR A 121 4.91 10.59 5.69
CA THR A 121 4.74 9.61 6.77
C THR A 121 6.07 9.00 7.17
N SER A 122 6.87 8.55 6.19
CA SER A 122 8.21 8.00 6.45
C SER A 122 9.13 9.05 7.08
N ALA A 123 9.11 10.28 6.55
CA ALA A 123 9.91 11.39 7.06
C ALA A 123 9.55 11.73 8.52
N VAL A 124 8.26 11.90 8.84
CA VAL A 124 7.80 12.16 10.21
C VAL A 124 8.19 11.02 11.15
N ARG A 125 8.05 9.76 10.74
CA ARG A 125 8.46 8.61 11.56
C ARG A 125 9.97 8.60 11.82
N ALA A 126 10.78 8.84 10.79
CA ALA A 126 12.24 8.90 10.93
C ALA A 126 12.68 10.04 11.86
N LEU A 127 12.03 11.20 11.76
CA LEU A 127 12.28 12.36 12.61
C LEU A 127 11.79 12.14 14.05
N ALA A 128 10.62 11.52 14.23
CA ALA A 128 10.07 11.18 15.55
C ALA A 128 10.99 10.22 16.32
N ALA A 129 11.59 9.25 15.63
CA ALA A 129 12.58 8.33 16.22
C ALA A 129 13.87 9.02 16.69
N ARG A 130 14.08 10.29 16.34
CA ARG A 130 15.21 11.11 16.82
C ARG A 130 14.86 11.99 18.01
N LEU A 131 13.61 11.99 18.48
CA LEU A 131 13.24 12.75 19.66
C LEU A 131 13.75 12.07 20.92
N ARG A 132 14.33 12.88 21.81
CA ARG A 132 14.56 12.49 23.20
C ARG A 132 13.22 12.29 23.92
N PRO A 133 13.19 11.51 25.01
CA PRO A 133 12.01 11.46 25.88
C PRO A 133 11.59 12.87 26.31
N GLY A 134 10.32 13.23 26.07
CA GLY A 134 9.78 14.56 26.34
C GLY A 134 10.04 15.60 25.23
N GLY A 135 10.75 15.24 24.17
CA GLY A 135 11.02 16.09 23.02
C GLY A 135 9.79 16.38 22.15
N ALA A 136 9.94 17.39 21.30
CA ALA A 136 8.89 17.97 20.47
C ALA A 136 9.17 17.80 18.97
N LEU A 137 8.19 17.33 18.19
CA LEU A 137 8.17 17.64 16.75
C LEU A 137 7.25 18.85 16.52
N VAL A 138 7.77 19.89 15.87
CA VAL A 138 7.00 21.08 15.49
C VAL A 138 6.93 21.19 13.97
N VAL A 139 5.71 21.33 13.44
CA VAL A 139 5.49 21.58 12.02
C VAL A 139 4.79 22.92 11.86
N ILE A 140 5.42 23.82 11.10
CA ILE A 140 4.87 25.12 10.75
C ILE A 140 4.59 25.13 9.26
N THR A 141 3.33 25.19 8.87
CA THR A 141 2.93 25.02 7.45
C THR A 141 1.78 25.95 7.07
N PRO A 142 1.70 26.45 5.83
CA PRO A 142 0.57 27.27 5.40
C PRO A 142 -0.74 26.46 5.43
N VAL A 143 -1.85 27.10 5.80
CA VAL A 143 -3.17 26.47 5.78
C VAL A 143 -3.91 26.83 4.50
N ALA A 144 -4.52 25.85 3.83
CA ALA A 144 -5.21 26.02 2.56
C ALA A 144 -6.33 27.06 2.62
N ALA A 145 -7.03 27.16 3.76
CA ALA A 145 -8.08 28.15 4.02
C ALA A 145 -7.57 29.60 3.96
N SER A 146 -6.32 29.82 4.39
CA SER A 146 -5.68 31.15 4.48
C SER A 146 -4.73 31.43 3.31
N THR A 147 -4.63 30.50 2.35
CA THR A 147 -3.69 30.57 1.22
C THR A 147 -4.43 30.83 -0.10
N PRO A 148 -4.03 31.85 -0.88
CA PRO A 148 -4.61 32.13 -2.20
C PRO A 148 -4.57 30.92 -3.13
N GLY A 149 -5.59 30.76 -3.97
CA GLY A 149 -5.80 29.56 -4.80
C GLY A 149 -4.57 29.13 -5.60
N GLU A 150 -3.84 30.08 -6.18
CA GLU A 150 -2.62 29.85 -6.98
C GLU A 150 -1.43 29.30 -6.17
N ARG A 151 -1.45 29.41 -4.84
CA ARG A 151 -0.41 28.91 -3.93
C ARG A 151 -0.90 27.77 -3.04
N ARG A 152 -2.10 27.24 -3.25
CA ARG A 152 -2.62 26.14 -2.41
C ARG A 152 -1.79 24.86 -2.47
N TYR A 153 -0.96 24.68 -3.50
CA TYR A 153 -0.06 23.51 -3.59
C TYR A 153 1.06 23.50 -2.54
N ILE A 154 1.29 24.61 -1.81
CA ILE A 154 2.24 24.70 -0.69
C ILE A 154 1.56 24.81 0.68
N ALA A 155 0.26 24.55 0.75
CA ALA A 155 -0.56 24.70 1.94
C ALA A 155 -1.29 23.39 2.24
N LEU A 156 -1.46 23.09 3.52
CA LEU A 156 -2.18 21.92 3.99
C LEU A 156 -3.62 22.28 4.33
N ASP A 157 -4.54 21.37 4.05
CA ASP A 157 -5.88 21.46 4.61
C ASP A 157 -5.96 20.87 6.04
N GLU A 158 -7.15 20.95 6.63
CA GLU A 158 -7.42 20.49 7.99
C GLU A 158 -7.28 18.96 8.13
N ASP A 159 -7.58 18.21 7.08
CA ASP A 159 -7.49 16.75 7.07
C ASP A 159 -6.03 16.31 7.02
N GLU A 160 -5.20 16.95 6.18
CA GLU A 160 -3.75 16.73 6.12
C GLU A 160 -3.05 17.08 7.44
N ILE A 161 -3.48 18.14 8.13
CA ILE A 161 -2.99 18.49 9.47
C ILE A 161 -3.47 17.48 10.53
N GLY A 162 -4.71 16.97 10.37
CA GLY A 162 -5.24 15.88 11.18
C GLY A 162 -4.38 14.61 11.09
N LEU A 163 -4.05 14.18 9.87
CA LEU A 163 -3.19 13.01 9.62
C LEU A 163 -1.79 13.17 10.21
N LEU A 164 -1.20 14.37 10.11
CA LEU A 164 0.09 14.68 10.77
C LEU A 164 0.03 14.48 12.29
N SER A 165 -1.15 14.67 12.88
CA SER A 165 -1.38 14.60 14.32
C SER A 165 -1.65 13.18 14.82
N GLU A 166 -1.90 12.22 13.93
CA GLU A 166 -2.20 10.83 14.31
C GLU A 166 -0.97 10.12 14.89
N GLY A 167 -1.21 9.27 15.90
CA GLY A 167 -0.16 8.47 16.52
C GLY A 167 0.73 9.24 17.50
N TRP A 168 0.38 10.47 17.86
CA TRP A 168 1.05 11.23 18.92
C TRP A 168 0.20 11.27 20.19
N GLU A 169 0.85 11.12 21.35
CA GLU A 169 0.17 11.18 22.65
C GLU A 169 -0.38 12.58 22.96
N GLN A 170 0.33 13.62 22.53
CA GLN A 170 -0.09 15.00 22.72
C GLN A 170 0.08 15.78 21.43
N VAL A 171 -1.00 16.49 21.07
CA VAL A 171 -1.09 17.34 19.89
C VAL A 171 -1.63 18.69 20.34
N GLU A 172 -0.87 19.75 20.10
CA GLU A 172 -1.34 21.12 20.25
C GLU A 172 -1.24 21.83 18.90
N ARG A 173 -2.23 22.67 18.60
CA ARG A 173 -2.23 23.47 17.37
C ARG A 173 -2.53 24.93 17.68
N CYS A 174 -1.73 25.81 17.12
CA CYS A 174 -1.93 27.26 17.18
C CYS A 174 -1.98 27.84 15.75
N ASP A 175 -2.67 28.96 15.58
CA ASP A 175 -2.55 29.79 14.37
C ASP A 175 -1.35 30.73 14.53
N ALA A 176 -0.52 30.78 13.49
CA ALA A 176 0.59 31.71 13.36
C ALA A 176 0.39 32.58 12.11
N GLU A 177 -0.68 33.37 12.12
CA GLU A 177 -1.08 34.29 11.07
C GLU A 177 -1.21 33.58 9.71
N GLY A 178 -2.14 32.61 9.67
CA GLY A 178 -2.44 31.80 8.47
C GLY A 178 -1.50 30.62 8.24
N LEU A 179 -0.56 30.36 9.17
CA LEU A 179 0.17 29.10 9.25
C LEU A 179 -0.41 28.26 10.40
N ALA A 180 -0.52 26.96 10.20
CA ALA A 180 -0.70 26.04 11.31
C ALA A 180 0.65 25.81 11.97
N PHE A 181 0.69 26.05 13.28
CA PHE A 181 1.81 25.71 14.15
C PHE A 181 1.38 24.49 14.96
N VAL A 182 1.85 23.31 14.55
CA VAL A 182 1.45 22.02 15.13
C VAL A 182 2.60 21.50 15.99
N ILE A 183 2.30 21.19 17.25
CA ILE A 183 3.25 20.69 18.25
C ILE A 183 2.86 19.27 18.61
N LEU A 184 3.80 18.34 18.51
CA LEU A 184 3.58 16.90 18.65
C LEU A 184 4.54 16.33 19.71
N ARG A 185 4.04 15.49 20.63
CA ARG A 185 4.83 14.80 21.68
C ARG A 185 4.38 13.37 21.88
N GLY A 186 5.33 12.53 22.29
CA GLY A 186 5.09 11.11 22.57
C GLY A 186 4.69 10.36 21.30
N PRO A 187 5.61 10.10 20.36
CA PRO A 187 5.29 9.29 19.19
C PRO A 187 4.93 7.86 19.62
N GLY A 188 3.85 7.32 19.06
CA GLY A 188 3.34 5.99 19.38
C GLY A 188 4.38 4.89 19.13
N SER A 189 4.55 4.01 20.12
CA SER A 189 5.56 2.96 20.13
C SER A 189 5.14 1.76 19.25
N ASP A 190 5.29 1.85 17.94
CA ASP A 190 5.35 0.66 17.09
C ASP A 190 6.82 0.17 17.01
N GLU A 191 7.17 -0.72 17.94
CA GLU A 191 8.45 -1.45 17.91
C GLU A 191 8.50 -2.45 16.75
N ALA A 192 9.31 -2.15 15.72
CA ALA A 192 10.00 -3.16 14.93
C ALA A 192 11.31 -2.58 14.35
N PRO A 193 12.50 -3.16 14.65
CA PRO A 193 13.77 -2.62 14.17
C PRO A 193 13.97 -2.92 12.67
N LEU A 194 14.26 -1.87 11.90
CA LEU A 194 14.75 -1.97 10.52
C LEU A 194 16.01 -2.84 10.49
N ARG A 195 15.93 -4.00 9.82
CA ARG A 195 17.11 -4.75 9.41
C ARG A 195 17.68 -4.10 8.14
N SER A 196 18.92 -3.65 8.21
CA SER A 196 19.71 -3.11 7.10
C SER A 196 19.83 -4.12 5.95
N SER A 197 19.41 -3.74 4.75
CA SER A 197 19.74 -4.45 3.51
C SER A 197 21.07 -3.94 2.94
N PRO A 198 21.94 -4.80 2.38
CA PRO A 198 23.20 -4.39 1.76
C PRO A 198 22.98 -3.80 0.34
N PRO A 199 23.95 -3.07 -0.23
CA PRO A 199 23.72 -2.12 -1.32
C PRO A 199 23.52 -2.78 -2.69
N ALA A 200 22.66 -2.16 -3.49
CA ALA A 200 22.36 -2.53 -4.87
C ALA A 200 23.55 -2.27 -5.80
N GLY A 201 23.93 -3.30 -6.57
CA GLY A 201 24.93 -3.20 -7.63
C GLY A 201 24.40 -2.44 -8.85
N VAL A 202 25.18 -1.45 -9.29
CA VAL A 202 25.00 -0.66 -10.51
C VAL A 202 24.98 -1.57 -11.75
N GLN A 203 23.92 -1.48 -12.56
CA GLN A 203 23.97 -1.89 -13.97
C GLN A 203 23.40 -0.77 -14.86
N SER A 204 24.30 -0.23 -15.68
CA SER A 204 24.10 0.75 -16.74
C SER A 204 23.16 0.23 -17.83
N ARG A 205 22.19 1.07 -18.26
CA ARG A 205 21.46 0.87 -19.53
C ARG A 205 22.04 1.79 -20.62
N PRO A 206 22.26 1.29 -21.86
CA PRO A 206 22.76 2.11 -22.95
C PRO A 206 21.64 2.93 -23.61
N SER A 207 22.07 4.04 -24.21
CA SER A 207 21.34 5.01 -25.01
C SER A 207 20.99 4.53 -26.42
N GLY A 208 19.87 5.02 -26.96
CA GLY A 208 19.47 4.99 -28.37
C GLY A 208 18.10 4.34 -28.58
N THR A 209 17.18 4.76 -29.45
CA THR A 209 17.12 5.82 -30.47
C THR A 209 15.64 5.90 -30.91
N GLY A 210 15.12 7.11 -31.22
CA GLY A 210 14.02 7.35 -32.17
C GLY A 210 12.63 6.79 -31.83
N SER A 211 11.71 7.66 -31.40
CA SER A 211 10.27 7.36 -31.31
C SER A 211 9.60 7.49 -32.69
N PRO A 212 8.95 6.43 -33.23
CA PRO A 212 8.27 6.48 -34.52
C PRO A 212 6.74 6.43 -34.37
N TRP A 213 6.16 7.15 -33.40
CA TRP A 213 4.71 7.11 -33.15
C TRP A 213 4.05 8.49 -33.22
N ALA A 214 4.18 9.13 -34.37
CA ALA A 214 3.24 10.14 -34.82
C ALA A 214 2.43 9.54 -35.99
N ALA A 215 1.25 8.99 -35.69
CA ALA A 215 0.06 9.03 -36.55
C ALA A 215 -1.00 8.04 -36.05
N GLY A 216 -2.25 8.52 -35.95
CA GLY A 216 -3.42 7.68 -36.16
C GLY A 216 -4.52 7.77 -35.11
N ALA A 217 -5.29 8.86 -35.11
CA ALA A 217 -6.70 8.81 -34.75
C ALA A 217 -7.44 10.02 -35.35
N ALA A 218 -8.11 9.82 -36.47
CA ALA A 218 -9.11 10.74 -37.01
C ALA A 218 -10.48 10.05 -36.92
N GLY A 219 -11.46 10.74 -36.31
CA GLY A 219 -12.86 10.34 -36.36
C GLY A 219 -13.53 10.10 -35.00
N ALA A 220 -13.42 11.03 -34.07
CA ALA A 220 -14.41 11.19 -32.99
C ALA A 220 -14.61 12.69 -32.78
N THR A 221 -15.86 13.14 -32.74
CA THR A 221 -16.21 14.47 -32.22
C THR A 221 -15.46 14.67 -30.91
N SER A 222 -14.60 15.69 -30.86
CA SER A 222 -13.71 15.97 -29.74
C SER A 222 -14.52 16.19 -28.45
N SER A 223 -14.76 15.12 -27.67
CA SER A 223 -15.27 15.24 -26.30
C SER A 223 -14.22 15.98 -25.48
N ARG A 224 -14.61 17.09 -24.84
CA ARG A 224 -13.66 17.86 -24.03
C ARG A 224 -13.39 17.10 -22.73
N ARG A 225 -12.18 17.29 -22.22
CA ARG A 225 -11.73 16.67 -20.97
C ARG A 225 -11.71 17.72 -19.87
N HIS A 226 -12.31 17.41 -18.73
CA HIS A 226 -12.39 18.27 -17.56
C HIS A 226 -11.83 17.56 -16.35
N ALA A 227 -11.23 18.31 -15.41
CA ALA A 227 -10.65 17.76 -14.19
C ALA A 227 -11.44 18.21 -12.96
N PHE A 228 -11.87 17.25 -12.15
CA PHE A 228 -12.67 17.45 -10.95
C PHE A 228 -11.92 16.79 -9.79
N ARG A 229 -11.79 17.49 -8.66
CA ARG A 229 -11.19 16.90 -7.46
C ARG A 229 -12.27 16.37 -6.54
N LEU A 230 -12.12 15.15 -6.05
CA LEU A 230 -13.00 14.52 -5.08
C LEU A 230 -12.24 14.26 -3.78
N LEU A 231 -12.88 14.50 -2.64
CA LEU A 231 -12.41 13.96 -1.36
C LEU A 231 -12.36 12.43 -1.46
N GLY A 232 -11.39 11.77 -0.82
CA GLY A 232 -11.18 10.33 -0.97
C GLY A 232 -12.41 9.49 -0.69
N ARG A 233 -13.24 9.91 0.30
CA ARG A 233 -14.54 9.25 0.56
C ARG A 233 -15.48 9.27 -0.65
N HIS A 234 -15.62 10.42 -1.32
CA HIS A 234 -16.49 10.55 -2.49
C HIS A 234 -15.86 9.87 -3.71
N TYR A 235 -14.53 9.90 -3.82
CA TYR A 235 -13.80 9.15 -4.85
C TYR A 235 -14.08 7.65 -4.73
N ALA A 236 -13.97 7.08 -3.53
CA ALA A 236 -14.29 5.67 -3.27
C ALA A 236 -15.75 5.32 -3.58
N GLN A 237 -16.69 6.24 -3.31
CA GLN A 237 -18.10 6.06 -3.68
C GLN A 237 -18.31 6.05 -5.20
N VAL A 238 -17.60 6.90 -5.95
CA VAL A 238 -17.59 6.86 -7.41
C VAL A 238 -16.96 5.56 -7.88
N GLU A 239 -15.77 5.20 -7.40
CA GLU A 239 -15.07 3.97 -7.79
C GLU A 239 -15.92 2.71 -7.54
N SER A 240 -16.65 2.67 -6.42
CA SER A 240 -17.48 1.51 -6.04
C SER A 240 -18.78 1.35 -6.83
N GLY A 241 -19.14 2.25 -7.74
CA GLY A 241 -20.40 2.14 -8.49
C GLY A 241 -21.58 2.92 -7.90
N ARG A 242 -21.46 3.44 -6.68
CA ARG A 242 -22.63 3.87 -5.88
C ARG A 242 -23.00 5.32 -6.10
N LYS A 243 -22.01 6.23 -6.14
CA LYS A 243 -22.23 7.65 -6.45
C LYS A 243 -22.29 7.82 -7.97
N THR A 244 -23.39 8.40 -8.45
CA THR A 244 -23.68 8.58 -9.90
C THR A 244 -24.05 10.02 -10.25
N ILE A 245 -24.18 10.90 -9.26
CA ILE A 245 -24.40 12.33 -9.44
C ILE A 245 -23.28 13.09 -8.72
N GLU A 246 -22.63 13.98 -9.45
CA GLU A 246 -21.67 14.91 -8.89
C GLU A 246 -22.25 16.32 -8.86
N VAL A 247 -22.16 16.99 -7.71
CA VAL A 247 -22.69 18.33 -7.50
C VAL A 247 -21.55 19.34 -7.50
N ARG A 248 -21.72 20.47 -8.21
CA ARG A 248 -20.79 21.62 -8.18
C ARG A 248 -21.55 22.93 -8.21
N VAL A 249 -20.94 23.99 -7.70
CA VAL A 249 -21.35 25.37 -8.02
C VAL A 249 -21.11 25.69 -9.50
N ARG A 250 -21.99 26.49 -10.09
CA ARG A 250 -22.00 26.83 -11.52
C ARG A 250 -20.99 27.92 -11.87
N THR A 251 -19.71 27.66 -11.57
CA THR A 251 -18.62 28.52 -12.03
C THR A 251 -18.47 28.44 -13.55
N PRO A 252 -17.83 29.42 -14.22
CA PRO A 252 -17.66 29.40 -15.67
C PRO A 252 -17.01 28.11 -16.21
N THR A 253 -16.09 27.50 -15.46
CA THR A 253 -15.43 26.25 -15.85
C THR A 253 -16.35 25.04 -15.76
N LYS A 254 -17.21 24.97 -14.74
CA LYS A 254 -18.19 23.88 -14.57
C LYS A 254 -19.38 24.04 -15.51
N ALA A 255 -19.79 25.27 -15.80
CA ALA A 255 -20.84 25.58 -16.75
C ALA A 255 -20.48 25.23 -18.22
N ALA A 256 -19.20 25.04 -18.51
CA ALA A 256 -18.71 24.68 -19.85
C ALA A 256 -18.72 23.16 -20.14
N VAL A 257 -19.07 22.33 -19.15
CA VAL A 257 -19.15 20.86 -19.29
C VAL A 257 -20.46 20.49 -19.99
N GLU A 258 -20.38 19.68 -21.04
CA GLU A 258 -21.53 19.21 -21.81
C GLU A 258 -21.74 17.69 -21.70
N VAL A 259 -22.92 17.22 -22.09
CA VAL A 259 -23.22 15.79 -22.19
C VAL A 259 -22.28 15.14 -23.20
N GLY A 260 -21.66 14.03 -22.82
CA GLY A 260 -20.66 13.33 -23.63
C GLY A 260 -19.22 13.76 -23.35
N ASP A 261 -18.98 14.84 -22.59
CA ASP A 261 -17.63 15.19 -22.15
C ASP A 261 -17.08 14.17 -21.14
N THR A 262 -15.75 14.10 -21.10
CA THR A 262 -15.02 13.29 -20.11
C THR A 262 -14.73 14.14 -18.88
N VAL A 263 -15.10 13.64 -17.70
CA VAL A 263 -14.64 14.20 -16.42
C VAL A 263 -13.66 13.22 -15.80
N VAL A 264 -12.47 13.71 -15.47
CA VAL A 264 -11.48 12.98 -14.69
C VAL A 264 -11.60 13.41 -13.25
N PHE A 265 -12.05 12.48 -12.43
CA PHE A 265 -12.01 12.60 -10.98
C PHE A 265 -10.60 12.30 -10.50
N HIS A 266 -10.02 13.25 -9.80
CA HIS A 266 -8.76 13.08 -9.09
C HIS A 266 -9.08 12.86 -7.62
N ASP A 267 -8.61 11.76 -7.08
CA ASP A 267 -8.57 11.53 -5.64
C ASP A 267 -7.63 12.56 -5.01
N GLN A 268 -8.16 13.34 -4.08
CA GLN A 268 -7.38 14.34 -3.36
C GLN A 268 -6.30 13.70 -2.49
N ASP A 269 -6.53 12.47 -2.01
CA ASP A 269 -5.69 11.86 -0.97
C ASP A 269 -4.59 10.97 -1.56
N SER A 270 -4.88 10.30 -2.68
CA SER A 270 -4.00 9.23 -3.18
C SER A 270 -3.41 9.48 -4.58
N GLY A 271 -3.79 10.59 -5.24
CA GLY A 271 -3.39 10.87 -6.63
C GLY A 271 -3.95 9.91 -7.68
N ARG A 272 -4.94 9.07 -7.32
CA ARG A 272 -5.63 8.19 -8.27
C ARG A 272 -6.54 9.01 -9.18
N GLU A 273 -6.69 8.54 -10.41
CA GLU A 273 -7.55 9.17 -11.40
C GLU A 273 -8.59 8.16 -11.90
N LEU A 274 -9.83 8.61 -12.00
CA LEU A 274 -10.92 7.85 -12.61
C LEU A 274 -11.61 8.74 -13.64
N ASP A 275 -11.74 8.25 -14.86
CA ASP A 275 -12.46 8.96 -15.91
C ASP A 275 -13.90 8.45 -16.04
N ILE A 276 -14.84 9.38 -16.22
CA ILE A 276 -16.25 9.08 -16.46
C ILE A 276 -16.76 9.86 -17.67
N ILE A 277 -17.89 9.42 -18.23
CA ILE A 277 -18.60 10.14 -19.28
C ILE A 277 -19.85 10.80 -18.70
N VAL A 278 -19.98 12.11 -18.89
CA VAL A 278 -21.15 12.87 -18.47
C VAL A 278 -22.38 12.45 -19.29
N LYS A 279 -23.47 12.11 -18.62
CA LYS A 279 -24.76 11.70 -19.22
C LYS A 279 -25.80 12.79 -19.17
N ARG A 280 -25.81 13.59 -18.11
CA ARG A 280 -26.73 14.73 -17.95
C ARG A 280 -26.05 15.84 -17.17
N VAL A 281 -26.37 17.07 -17.54
CA VAL A 281 -26.02 18.28 -16.79
C VAL A 281 -27.32 19.03 -16.51
N THR A 282 -27.63 19.31 -15.24
CA THR A 282 -28.85 20.03 -14.87
C THR A 282 -28.53 21.19 -13.92
N PRO A 283 -28.89 22.43 -14.30
CA PRO A 283 -28.71 23.60 -13.45
C PRO A 283 -29.87 23.77 -12.47
N TYR A 284 -29.55 24.21 -11.27
CA TYR A 284 -30.49 24.59 -10.21
C TYR A 284 -30.14 25.97 -9.65
N ALA A 285 -31.12 26.67 -9.08
CA ALA A 285 -30.90 27.99 -8.52
C ALA A 285 -30.21 27.95 -7.14
N SER A 286 -30.37 26.86 -6.40
CA SER A 286 -29.81 26.64 -5.05
C SER A 286 -29.50 25.16 -4.80
N PHE A 287 -28.81 24.86 -3.70
CA PHE A 287 -28.66 23.47 -3.24
C PHE A 287 -30.01 22.89 -2.76
N ASP A 288 -30.88 23.72 -2.19
CA ASP A 288 -32.22 23.30 -1.75
C ASP A 288 -33.07 22.82 -2.94
N ASP A 289 -33.05 23.55 -4.06
CA ASP A 289 -33.77 23.16 -5.28
C ASP A 289 -33.20 21.87 -5.88
N LEU A 290 -31.87 21.72 -5.86
CA LEU A 290 -31.18 20.53 -6.33
C LEU A 290 -31.57 19.30 -5.50
N LEU A 291 -31.48 19.40 -4.17
CA LEU A 291 -31.79 18.29 -3.26
C LEU A 291 -33.29 17.96 -3.19
N SER A 292 -34.15 18.88 -3.61
CA SER A 292 -35.59 18.62 -3.78
C SER A 292 -35.90 17.83 -5.05
N ALA A 293 -35.02 17.89 -6.06
CA ALA A 293 -35.24 17.30 -7.38
C ALA A 293 -34.39 16.03 -7.65
N GLU A 294 -33.21 15.95 -7.07
CA GLU A 294 -32.27 14.83 -7.24
C GLU A 294 -32.35 13.84 -6.07
N ASP A 295 -31.99 12.59 -6.30
CA ASP A 295 -31.91 11.57 -5.25
C ASP A 295 -30.63 11.75 -4.41
N PRO A 296 -30.73 12.08 -3.11
CA PRO A 296 -29.58 12.24 -2.22
C PRO A 296 -28.65 11.03 -2.20
N ALA A 297 -29.20 9.82 -2.30
CA ALA A 297 -28.42 8.58 -2.26
C ALA A 297 -27.51 8.41 -3.49
N ARG A 298 -27.78 9.12 -4.59
CA ARG A 298 -26.94 9.14 -5.79
C ARG A 298 -25.84 10.21 -5.72
N ILE A 299 -25.97 11.18 -4.81
CA ILE A 299 -25.04 12.29 -4.59
C ILE A 299 -24.02 11.94 -3.50
N ASP A 300 -24.48 11.42 -2.36
CA ASP A 300 -23.63 10.94 -1.27
C ASP A 300 -24.27 9.68 -0.64
N PRO A 301 -23.94 8.48 -1.15
CA PRO A 301 -24.54 7.23 -0.68
C PRO A 301 -24.28 6.91 0.79
N ASP A 302 -23.20 7.44 1.38
CA ASP A 302 -22.80 7.11 2.76
C ASP A 302 -23.18 8.22 3.76
N GLY A 303 -23.53 9.41 3.27
CA GLY A 303 -23.92 10.55 4.11
C GLY A 303 -25.37 10.47 4.58
N PRO A 304 -25.67 10.84 5.84
CA PRO A 304 -27.05 10.98 6.29
C PRO A 304 -27.75 12.08 5.49
N ARG A 305 -28.93 11.74 4.93
CA ARG A 305 -29.71 12.62 4.04
C ARG A 305 -29.95 14.03 4.61
N GLU A 306 -30.19 14.10 5.91
CA GLU A 306 -30.50 15.34 6.64
C GLU A 306 -29.28 16.28 6.73
N GLU A 307 -28.06 15.74 6.63
CA GLU A 307 -26.81 16.50 6.70
C GLU A 307 -26.24 16.85 5.33
N LEU A 308 -26.78 16.28 4.24
CA LEU A 308 -26.24 16.46 2.89
C LEU A 308 -26.23 17.93 2.46
N LEU A 309 -27.27 18.70 2.80
CA LEU A 309 -27.33 20.14 2.51
C LEU A 309 -26.21 20.90 3.23
N THR A 310 -25.99 20.56 4.51
CA THR A 310 -24.90 21.14 5.32
C THR A 310 -23.55 20.76 4.73
N SER A 311 -23.34 19.48 4.39
CA SER A 311 -22.12 18.99 3.74
C SER A 311 -21.84 19.71 2.42
N LEU A 312 -22.85 19.91 1.57
CA LEU A 312 -22.71 20.66 0.31
C LEU A 312 -22.32 22.12 0.56
N ARG A 313 -22.94 22.78 1.54
CA ARG A 313 -22.62 24.19 1.89
C ARG A 313 -21.27 24.36 2.58
N THR A 314 -20.79 23.33 3.29
CA THR A 314 -19.42 23.29 3.82
C THR A 314 -18.40 23.15 2.70
N ASN A 315 -18.69 22.29 1.71
CA ASN A 315 -17.81 22.06 0.56
C ASN A 315 -17.85 23.18 -0.49
N PHE A 316 -18.97 23.92 -0.56
CA PHE A 316 -19.19 25.04 -1.47
C PHE A 316 -19.79 26.22 -0.68
N PRO A 317 -19.00 27.22 -0.29
CA PRO A 317 -19.47 28.33 0.54
C PRO A 317 -20.72 29.02 -0.05
N VAL A 318 -21.60 29.55 0.79
CA VAL A 318 -22.83 30.28 0.38
C VAL A 318 -22.53 31.44 -0.59
N ALA A 319 -21.35 32.04 -0.44
CA ALA A 319 -20.84 33.06 -1.36
C ALA A 319 -20.55 32.54 -2.78
N GLU A 320 -20.67 31.25 -3.08
CA GLU A 320 -20.56 30.68 -4.43
C GLU A 320 -21.91 30.13 -4.92
N GLU A 321 -22.85 29.86 -4.00
CA GLU A 321 -24.21 29.37 -4.30
C GLU A 321 -25.01 30.38 -5.14
N TYR A 322 -24.71 31.69 -5.06
CA TYR A 322 -25.36 32.72 -5.89
C TYR A 322 -25.15 32.52 -7.40
N LEU A 323 -24.13 31.75 -7.81
CA LEU A 323 -23.90 31.38 -9.21
C LEU A 323 -24.91 30.33 -9.72
N GLY A 324 -25.66 29.72 -8.81
CA GLY A 324 -26.44 28.51 -9.03
C GLY A 324 -25.59 27.25 -8.89
N THR A 325 -26.24 26.09 -8.96
CA THR A 325 -25.61 24.78 -8.79
C THR A 325 -25.84 23.90 -10.02
N LEU A 326 -25.00 22.88 -10.19
CA LEU A 326 -25.04 21.92 -11.29
C LEU A 326 -25.03 20.50 -10.71
N ALA A 327 -25.92 19.65 -11.20
CA ALA A 327 -25.85 18.21 -11.06
C ALA A 327 -25.31 17.57 -12.34
N PHE A 328 -24.22 16.83 -12.23
CA PHE A 328 -23.61 16.03 -13.30
C PHE A 328 -23.96 14.56 -13.08
N GLU A 329 -24.87 14.01 -13.87
CA GLU A 329 -25.11 12.57 -13.88
C GLU A 329 -24.08 11.89 -14.77
N PHE A 330 -23.53 10.78 -14.30
CA PHE A 330 -22.57 9.96 -15.04
C PHE A 330 -22.80 8.47 -14.78
N ASP A 331 -22.23 7.64 -15.64
CA ASP A 331 -22.09 6.20 -15.39
C ASP A 331 -20.61 5.80 -15.37
N HIS A 332 -20.35 4.64 -14.79
CA HIS A 332 -19.00 4.09 -14.54
C HIS A 332 -18.33 3.54 -15.78
N ARG A 333 -18.82 3.91 -16.98
CA ARG A 333 -18.13 3.54 -18.20
C ARG A 333 -16.83 4.34 -18.25
N PRO A 334 -15.68 3.66 -18.25
CA PRO A 334 -14.40 4.35 -18.32
C PRO A 334 -14.36 5.15 -19.62
N ALA A 335 -13.89 6.39 -19.55
CA ALA A 335 -13.81 7.23 -20.73
C ALA A 335 -12.70 6.75 -21.68
N GLN A 336 -11.68 6.09 -21.13
CA GLN A 336 -10.60 5.44 -21.87
C GLN A 336 -10.55 3.93 -21.58
N PRO A 337 -10.49 3.07 -22.61
CA PRO A 337 -10.14 1.68 -22.41
C PRO A 337 -8.76 1.58 -21.74
N GLY A 338 -8.63 0.69 -20.74
CA GLY A 338 -7.33 0.37 -20.15
C GLY A 338 -6.32 -0.05 -21.21
N ARG A 339 -5.02 0.16 -20.94
CA ARG A 339 -3.98 -0.27 -21.89
C ARG A 339 -4.02 -1.80 -22.02
N PRO A 340 -4.04 -2.34 -23.25
CA PRO A 340 -3.93 -3.78 -23.42
C PRO A 340 -2.58 -4.25 -22.88
N MET A 341 -2.56 -5.46 -22.31
CA MET A 341 -1.30 -6.12 -21.95
C MET A 341 -0.37 -6.14 -23.18
N PRO A 342 0.94 -5.92 -23.02
CA PRO A 342 1.88 -5.92 -24.14
C PRO A 342 2.06 -7.31 -24.79
N MET A 343 1.29 -8.30 -24.35
CA MET A 343 1.30 -9.67 -24.80
C MET A 343 -0.09 -10.29 -24.61
N THR A 344 -0.37 -11.38 -25.32
CA THR A 344 -1.63 -12.13 -25.16
C THR A 344 -1.68 -12.82 -23.79
N PRO A 345 -2.88 -13.18 -23.27
CA PRO A 345 -2.99 -13.95 -22.04
C PRO A 345 -2.17 -15.25 -22.07
N SER A 346 -2.12 -15.93 -23.21
CA SER A 346 -1.32 -17.15 -23.39
C SER A 346 0.18 -16.88 -23.30
N GLN A 347 0.65 -15.75 -23.85
CA GLN A 347 2.05 -15.34 -23.71
C GLN A 347 2.39 -14.94 -22.27
N TYR A 348 1.49 -14.25 -21.58
CA TYR A 348 1.66 -13.91 -20.17
C TYR A 348 1.71 -15.16 -19.28
N ALA A 349 0.84 -16.14 -19.52
CA ALA A 349 0.87 -17.41 -18.80
C ALA A 349 2.19 -18.19 -18.99
N GLN A 350 2.93 -17.93 -20.08
CA GLN A 350 4.26 -18.50 -20.29
C GLN A 350 5.37 -17.79 -19.50
N THR A 351 5.15 -16.55 -19.04
CA THR A 351 6.17 -15.79 -18.27
C THR A 351 6.13 -16.03 -16.77
N ILE A 352 4.99 -16.49 -16.24
CA ILE A 352 4.83 -16.78 -14.81
C ILE A 352 5.50 -18.13 -14.45
N PRO A 353 6.03 -18.31 -13.22
CA PRO A 353 6.55 -19.61 -12.79
C PRO A 353 5.51 -20.73 -12.85
N HIS A 354 5.91 -21.90 -13.37
CA HIS A 354 5.03 -23.06 -13.52
C HIS A 354 5.18 -23.99 -12.30
N HIS A 355 4.07 -24.54 -11.85
CA HIS A 355 4.01 -25.52 -10.77
C HIS A 355 3.14 -26.70 -11.18
N THR A 356 3.48 -27.89 -10.70
CA THR A 356 2.61 -29.07 -10.86
C THR A 356 1.75 -29.23 -9.61
N VAL A 357 0.54 -29.74 -9.78
CA VAL A 357 -0.39 -30.01 -8.66
C VAL A 357 -0.58 -31.51 -8.54
N TYR A 358 -0.78 -32.02 -7.32
CA TYR A 358 -1.13 -33.43 -7.08
C TYR A 358 -2.18 -33.55 -5.96
N GLY A 359 -2.98 -34.60 -6.01
CA GLY A 359 -4.03 -34.90 -5.03
C GLY A 359 -3.89 -36.31 -4.47
N CYS A 360 -4.07 -36.48 -3.15
CA CYS A 360 -4.02 -37.80 -2.50
C CYS A 360 -5.13 -38.01 -1.47
N LEU A 361 -5.49 -39.28 -1.24
CA LEU A 361 -6.35 -39.69 -0.14
C LEU A 361 -5.54 -40.33 1.00
N TYR A 362 -5.71 -39.82 2.21
CA TYR A 362 -5.17 -40.42 3.42
C TYR A 362 -6.15 -41.43 4.01
N VAL A 363 -5.90 -42.70 3.77
CA VAL A 363 -6.73 -43.83 4.23
C VAL A 363 -6.09 -44.58 5.39
N ARG A 364 -6.93 -45.09 6.30
CA ARG A 364 -6.53 -45.83 7.49
C ARG A 364 -7.33 -47.12 7.63
N ASP A 365 -6.89 -48.03 8.49
CA ASP A 365 -7.72 -49.19 8.88
C ASP A 365 -8.67 -48.86 10.04
N GLU A 366 -9.42 -49.86 10.51
CA GLU A 366 -10.34 -49.74 11.65
C GLU A 366 -9.63 -49.39 12.98
N HIS A 367 -8.31 -49.56 13.05
CA HIS A 367 -7.47 -49.23 14.20
C HIS A 367 -6.72 -47.89 14.01
N ASP A 368 -7.16 -47.05 13.06
CA ASP A 368 -6.54 -45.77 12.71
C ASP A 368 -5.07 -45.86 12.23
N ARG A 369 -4.63 -47.02 11.76
CA ARG A 369 -3.27 -47.20 11.23
C ARG A 369 -3.21 -46.79 9.74
N PRO A 370 -2.23 -45.95 9.33
CA PRO A 370 -2.09 -45.53 7.94
C PRO A 370 -1.89 -46.70 6.98
N VAL A 371 -2.61 -46.67 5.86
CA VAL A 371 -2.37 -47.55 4.71
C VAL A 371 -1.45 -46.84 3.72
N GLN A 372 -0.46 -47.54 3.18
CA GLN A 372 0.47 -47.01 2.18
C GLN A 372 0.64 -47.99 1.03
N LEU A 373 0.85 -47.44 -0.16
CA LEU A 373 1.19 -48.16 -1.39
C LEU A 373 2.67 -47.98 -1.69
N ARG A 374 3.35 -49.03 -2.17
CA ARG A 374 4.76 -48.96 -2.56
C ARG A 374 4.89 -48.85 -4.06
N SER A 375 5.48 -47.75 -4.52
CA SER A 375 5.67 -47.51 -5.95
C SER A 375 6.64 -48.51 -6.57
N VAL A 376 6.43 -48.88 -7.83
CA VAL A 376 7.41 -49.64 -8.64
C VAL A 376 8.49 -48.73 -9.24
N TYR A 377 8.25 -47.42 -9.26
CA TYR A 377 9.15 -46.42 -9.83
C TYR A 377 10.20 -45.93 -8.82
N GLY A 378 11.34 -45.49 -9.35
CA GLY A 378 12.41 -44.86 -8.56
C GLY A 378 12.91 -45.72 -7.40
N SER A 379 13.03 -45.12 -6.21
CA SER A 379 13.50 -45.79 -4.98
C SER A 379 12.42 -46.62 -4.28
N ARG A 380 11.32 -46.96 -4.98
CA ARG A 380 10.21 -47.76 -4.44
C ARG A 380 9.65 -47.21 -3.13
N LEU A 381 9.35 -45.91 -3.13
CA LEU A 381 8.89 -45.21 -1.94
C LEU A 381 7.45 -45.61 -1.58
N TRP A 382 7.16 -45.58 -0.28
CA TRP A 382 5.81 -45.69 0.25
C TRP A 382 5.07 -44.35 0.13
N GLN A 383 3.83 -44.39 -0.37
CA GLN A 383 3.01 -43.23 -0.62
C GLN A 383 1.52 -43.48 -0.39
N PHE A 384 0.77 -42.41 -0.22
CA PHE A 384 -0.69 -42.42 -0.23
C PHE A 384 -1.19 -42.76 -1.64
N PRO A 385 -2.41 -43.32 -1.76
CA PRO A 385 -3.07 -43.34 -3.06
C PRO A 385 -3.29 -41.91 -3.58
N GLY A 386 -2.92 -41.66 -4.84
CA GLY A 386 -3.00 -40.34 -5.47
C GLY A 386 -1.88 -40.00 -6.46
N GLY A 387 -2.19 -39.08 -7.37
CA GLY A 387 -1.32 -38.71 -8.50
C GLY A 387 -1.36 -37.23 -8.85
N ASN A 388 -0.72 -36.88 -9.98
CA ASN A 388 -0.65 -35.49 -10.45
C ASN A 388 -1.97 -35.07 -11.11
N LEU A 389 -2.25 -33.77 -11.07
CA LEU A 389 -3.38 -33.16 -11.78
C LEU A 389 -3.02 -32.98 -13.27
N ASP A 390 -3.19 -34.04 -14.05
CA ASP A 390 -2.85 -34.10 -15.48
C ASP A 390 -4.05 -34.38 -16.41
N ALA A 391 -5.20 -34.71 -15.84
CA ALA A 391 -6.48 -34.79 -16.55
C ALA A 391 -7.14 -33.39 -16.69
N GLN A 392 -7.69 -33.11 -17.87
CA GLN A 392 -8.33 -31.82 -18.15
C GLN A 392 -9.63 -31.64 -17.37
N GLY A 393 -9.74 -30.53 -16.65
CA GLY A 393 -10.97 -30.11 -15.97
C GLY A 393 -11.21 -30.76 -14.60
N GLU A 394 -10.27 -31.57 -14.11
CA GLU A 394 -10.31 -32.08 -12.74
C GLU A 394 -9.86 -31.01 -11.73
N ASP A 395 -10.40 -31.11 -10.53
CA ASP A 395 -9.83 -30.52 -9.32
C ASP A 395 -8.96 -31.56 -8.56
N PRO A 396 -8.13 -31.13 -7.59
CA PRO A 396 -7.24 -32.05 -6.86
C PRO A 396 -7.96 -33.16 -6.10
N LEU A 397 -9.21 -32.96 -5.67
CA LEU A 397 -9.98 -33.99 -4.98
C LEU A 397 -10.51 -35.03 -5.98
N GLN A 398 -10.96 -34.59 -7.15
CA GLN A 398 -11.36 -35.47 -8.25
C GLN A 398 -10.18 -36.34 -8.69
N THR A 399 -8.98 -35.75 -8.86
CA THR A 399 -7.75 -36.50 -9.12
C THR A 399 -7.44 -37.51 -8.02
N ALA A 400 -7.47 -37.10 -6.75
CA ALA A 400 -7.20 -38.03 -5.64
C ALA A 400 -8.15 -39.26 -5.66
N ARG A 401 -9.42 -39.05 -6.01
CA ARG A 401 -10.42 -40.13 -6.12
C ARG A 401 -10.18 -41.03 -7.33
N ARG A 402 -9.94 -40.45 -8.51
CA ARG A 402 -9.64 -41.19 -9.73
C ARG A 402 -8.43 -42.09 -9.52
N GLU A 403 -7.34 -41.51 -9.03
CA GLU A 403 -6.09 -42.20 -8.75
C GLU A 403 -6.27 -43.29 -7.70
N THR A 404 -7.08 -43.07 -6.65
CA THR A 404 -7.38 -44.13 -5.67
C THR A 404 -8.09 -45.33 -6.32
N VAL A 405 -9.02 -45.08 -7.24
CA VAL A 405 -9.70 -46.17 -7.98
C VAL A 405 -8.72 -46.89 -8.89
N GLU A 406 -7.88 -46.16 -9.62
CA GLU A 406 -6.88 -46.71 -10.54
C GLU A 406 -5.83 -47.54 -9.79
N GLU A 407 -5.24 -47.00 -8.72
CA GLU A 407 -4.14 -47.63 -7.98
C GLU A 407 -4.61 -48.74 -7.01
N THR A 408 -5.86 -48.76 -6.56
CA THR A 408 -6.34 -49.71 -5.53
C THR A 408 -7.59 -50.49 -5.88
N GLY A 409 -8.33 -50.10 -6.92
CA GLY A 409 -9.63 -50.66 -7.26
C GLY A 409 -10.76 -50.28 -6.30
N LEU A 410 -10.53 -49.36 -5.35
CA LEU A 410 -11.52 -48.96 -4.34
C LEU A 410 -12.19 -47.63 -4.68
N GLU A 411 -13.52 -47.64 -4.73
CA GLU A 411 -14.33 -46.42 -4.71
C GLU A 411 -14.60 -46.02 -3.25
N LEU A 412 -14.05 -44.87 -2.84
CA LEU A 412 -14.24 -44.30 -1.50
C LEU A 412 -15.32 -43.19 -1.55
N GLY A 413 -16.05 -43.02 -0.44
CA GLY A 413 -17.33 -42.30 -0.38
C GLY A 413 -17.40 -40.90 -1.04
N LEU A 414 -18.62 -40.54 -1.49
CA LEU A 414 -18.91 -39.40 -2.36
C LEU A 414 -19.01 -38.02 -1.67
N GLY A 415 -18.96 -37.95 -0.34
CA GLY A 415 -19.03 -36.67 0.40
C GLY A 415 -17.77 -35.81 0.24
N THR A 416 -17.77 -34.56 0.67
CA THR A 416 -16.57 -33.69 0.59
C THR A 416 -15.61 -34.02 1.74
N PRO A 417 -14.49 -34.75 1.51
CA PRO A 417 -13.57 -35.09 2.59
C PRO A 417 -12.87 -33.83 3.11
N ARG A 418 -12.52 -33.85 4.39
CA ARG A 418 -11.73 -32.78 5.01
C ARG A 418 -10.33 -32.73 4.40
N LEU A 419 -9.88 -31.54 4.01
CA LEU A 419 -8.47 -31.30 3.66
C LEU A 419 -7.61 -31.41 4.92
N LEU A 420 -6.60 -32.28 4.90
CA LEU A 420 -5.69 -32.50 6.03
C LEU A 420 -4.38 -31.72 5.85
N LEU A 421 -3.83 -31.67 4.64
CA LEU A 421 -2.53 -31.05 4.40
C LEU A 421 -2.45 -30.41 3.01
N THR A 422 -2.04 -29.15 2.97
CA THR A 422 -1.46 -28.49 1.79
C THR A 422 0.06 -28.61 1.85
N HIS A 423 0.67 -29.25 0.86
CA HIS A 423 2.10 -29.52 0.84
C HIS A 423 2.77 -28.79 -0.32
N PHE A 424 3.73 -27.91 -0.03
CA PHE A 424 4.55 -27.27 -1.05
C PHE A 424 5.93 -27.93 -1.12
N LEU A 425 6.33 -28.33 -2.30
CA LEU A 425 7.61 -28.97 -2.56
C LEU A 425 8.45 -28.10 -3.48
N HIS A 426 9.58 -27.60 -2.97
CA HIS A 426 10.59 -26.97 -3.81
C HIS A 426 11.31 -28.01 -4.67
N ALA A 427 11.39 -27.73 -5.97
CA ALA A 427 12.26 -28.40 -6.91
C ALA A 427 13.73 -28.12 -6.57
N GLY A 428 14.54 -29.18 -6.52
CA GLY A 428 15.91 -29.18 -6.02
C GLY A 428 16.92 -29.72 -7.03
N GLY A 429 16.50 -30.00 -8.27
CA GLY A 429 17.43 -30.49 -9.29
C GLY A 429 16.86 -30.66 -10.70
N PRO A 430 17.73 -30.88 -11.70
CA PRO A 430 17.38 -30.87 -13.12
C PRO A 430 16.40 -31.96 -13.57
N ARG A 431 16.15 -32.98 -12.73
CA ARG A 431 15.18 -34.05 -13.00
C ARG A 431 13.73 -33.66 -12.67
N MET A 432 13.53 -32.69 -11.78
CA MET A 432 12.21 -32.19 -11.37
C MET A 432 12.28 -30.67 -11.40
N PRO A 433 12.11 -30.05 -12.59
CA PRO A 433 12.37 -28.62 -12.76
C PRO A 433 11.27 -27.72 -12.21
N LEU A 434 10.10 -28.26 -11.88
CA LEU A 434 8.94 -27.51 -11.39
C LEU A 434 8.67 -27.84 -9.93
N ASN A 435 8.36 -26.81 -9.13
CA ASN A 435 7.82 -27.01 -7.79
C ASN A 435 6.50 -27.79 -7.86
N LYS A 436 6.13 -28.45 -6.76
CA LYS A 436 4.85 -29.15 -6.64
C LYS A 436 3.99 -28.60 -5.51
N MET A 437 2.69 -28.52 -5.74
CA MET A 437 1.69 -28.28 -4.73
C MET A 437 0.82 -29.52 -4.55
N GLY A 438 0.70 -30.01 -3.32
CA GLY A 438 -0.04 -31.21 -2.97
C GLY A 438 -1.22 -30.92 -2.08
N LEU A 439 -2.35 -31.58 -2.33
CA LEU A 439 -3.51 -31.56 -1.46
C LEU A 439 -3.81 -32.98 -0.97
N VAL A 440 -3.81 -33.19 0.35
CA VAL A 440 -4.07 -34.48 0.98
C VAL A 440 -5.39 -34.41 1.73
N PHE A 441 -6.35 -35.24 1.34
CA PHE A 441 -7.69 -35.28 1.92
C PHE A 441 -7.88 -36.49 2.82
N ASP A 442 -8.78 -36.40 3.80
CA ASP A 442 -9.14 -37.51 4.68
C ASP A 442 -9.97 -38.54 3.92
N GLY A 443 -9.35 -39.67 3.55
CA GLY A 443 -10.00 -40.79 2.86
C GLY A 443 -10.81 -41.70 3.79
N GLY A 444 -10.78 -41.46 5.10
CA GLY A 444 -11.52 -42.22 6.09
C GLY A 444 -10.87 -43.55 6.48
N ARG A 445 -11.69 -44.43 7.09
CA ARG A 445 -11.29 -45.76 7.56
C ARG A 445 -11.83 -46.84 6.62
N LEU A 446 -10.96 -47.78 6.25
CA LEU A 446 -11.29 -48.96 5.46
C LEU A 446 -11.62 -50.12 6.40
N SER A 447 -12.77 -50.76 6.17
CA SER A 447 -13.11 -52.03 6.80
C SER A 447 -12.18 -53.16 6.36
N ALA A 448 -12.13 -54.24 7.13
CA ALA A 448 -11.38 -55.45 6.76
C ALA A 448 -11.77 -55.97 5.35
N ASP A 449 -13.06 -55.93 5.00
CA ASP A 449 -13.55 -56.33 3.68
C ASP A 449 -13.05 -55.41 2.56
N GLN A 450 -13.01 -54.09 2.80
CA GLN A 450 -12.46 -53.13 1.83
C GLN A 450 -10.96 -53.35 1.63
N LEU A 451 -10.20 -53.56 2.71
CA LEU A 451 -8.78 -53.88 2.64
C LEU A 451 -8.52 -55.16 1.81
N HIS A 452 -9.34 -56.20 1.99
CA HIS A 452 -9.22 -57.44 1.22
C HIS A 452 -9.52 -57.25 -0.29
N ARG A 453 -10.29 -56.22 -0.64
CA ARG A 453 -10.63 -55.89 -2.04
C ARG A 453 -9.58 -55.04 -2.74
N ILE A 454 -8.55 -54.54 -2.06
CA ILE A 454 -7.47 -53.79 -2.71
C ILE A 454 -6.85 -54.63 -3.83
N ARG A 455 -6.84 -54.08 -5.05
CA ARG A 455 -6.17 -54.63 -6.22
C ARG A 455 -5.27 -53.54 -6.77
N LEU A 456 -3.96 -53.72 -6.60
CA LEU A 456 -2.99 -52.74 -7.05
C LEU A 456 -2.89 -52.75 -8.57
N ASP A 457 -2.75 -51.57 -9.17
CA ASP A 457 -2.24 -51.48 -10.53
C ASP A 457 -0.76 -51.89 -10.52
N PRO A 458 -0.39 -53.04 -11.13
CA PRO A 458 0.99 -53.50 -11.15
C PRO A 458 1.92 -52.60 -11.97
N ALA A 459 1.40 -51.70 -12.80
CA ALA A 459 2.19 -50.68 -13.49
C ALA A 459 2.69 -49.58 -12.55
N GLU A 460 2.06 -49.42 -11.38
CA GLU A 460 2.35 -48.32 -10.46
C GLU A 460 2.80 -48.78 -9.08
N HIS A 461 2.21 -49.85 -8.53
CA HIS A 461 2.50 -50.36 -7.19
C HIS A 461 2.63 -51.87 -7.14
N ASP A 462 3.61 -52.36 -6.38
CA ASP A 462 3.83 -53.80 -6.19
C ASP A 462 3.43 -54.31 -4.80
N MET A 463 3.09 -53.41 -3.87
CA MET A 463 2.75 -53.77 -2.50
C MET A 463 1.91 -52.69 -1.82
N TRP A 464 1.05 -53.10 -0.89
CA TRP A 464 0.43 -52.22 0.09
C TRP A 464 0.63 -52.81 1.48
N ALA A 465 0.70 -51.94 2.50
CA ALA A 465 0.87 -52.36 3.88
C ALA A 465 0.18 -51.41 4.87
N ILE A 466 0.02 -51.89 6.10
CA ILE A 466 -0.55 -51.15 7.23
C ILE A 466 0.42 -51.27 8.39
N HIS A 467 0.88 -50.14 8.89
CA HIS A 467 1.70 -50.05 10.11
C HIS A 467 1.23 -48.87 10.96
N ASP A 468 1.58 -48.88 12.24
CA ASP A 468 1.50 -47.68 13.06
C ASP A 468 2.57 -46.66 12.65
N LEU A 469 2.56 -45.47 13.25
CA LEU A 469 3.53 -44.43 12.94
C LEU A 469 4.98 -44.85 13.26
N ALA A 470 5.19 -45.68 14.28
CA ALA A 470 6.52 -46.16 14.63
C ALA A 470 7.08 -47.07 13.52
N GLY A 471 6.28 -48.03 13.04
CA GLY A 471 6.65 -48.88 11.92
C GLY A 471 6.88 -48.09 10.63
N TRP A 472 6.04 -47.10 10.32
CA TRP A 472 6.26 -46.26 9.15
C TRP A 472 7.52 -45.40 9.23
N ARG A 473 7.91 -44.96 10.43
CA ARG A 473 9.16 -44.22 10.63
C ARG A 473 10.39 -45.05 10.27
N GLU A 474 10.34 -46.36 10.49
CA GLU A 474 11.43 -47.28 10.15
C GLU A 474 11.45 -47.61 8.65
N LEU A 475 10.27 -47.70 8.01
CA LEU A 475 10.13 -48.12 6.61
C LEU A 475 10.25 -46.99 5.59
N MET A 476 9.98 -45.75 5.97
CA MET A 476 9.97 -44.60 5.07
C MET A 476 11.26 -43.80 5.14
N ALA A 477 11.66 -43.22 4.00
CA ALA A 477 12.65 -42.16 4.00
C ALA A 477 12.19 -40.98 4.88
N PRO A 478 13.10 -40.27 5.59
CA PRO A 478 12.73 -39.23 6.56
C PRO A 478 11.74 -38.18 6.03
N ARG A 479 11.89 -37.79 4.76
CA ARG A 479 11.00 -36.83 4.10
C ARG A 479 9.60 -37.37 3.84
N ALA A 480 9.49 -38.63 3.41
CA ALA A 480 8.18 -39.27 3.21
C ALA A 480 7.46 -39.44 4.55
N PHE A 481 8.20 -39.84 5.59
CA PHE A 481 7.67 -39.93 6.95
C PHE A 481 7.24 -38.57 7.51
N ALA A 482 8.01 -37.49 7.30
CA ALA A 482 7.65 -36.15 7.76
C ALA A 482 6.30 -35.68 7.18
N ARG A 483 6.01 -36.04 5.92
CA ARG A 483 4.69 -35.78 5.31
C ARG A 483 3.59 -36.60 5.97
N LEU A 484 3.82 -37.89 6.21
CA LEU A 484 2.86 -38.77 6.90
C LEU A 484 2.55 -38.28 8.32
N ASP A 485 3.59 -37.95 9.09
CA ASP A 485 3.48 -37.40 10.45
C ASP A 485 2.68 -36.09 10.48
N ALA A 486 2.93 -35.19 9.53
CA ALA A 486 2.17 -33.94 9.41
C ALA A 486 0.69 -34.18 9.13
N VAL A 487 0.36 -35.10 8.21
CA VAL A 487 -1.04 -35.47 7.91
C VAL A 487 -1.72 -36.06 9.14
N GLU A 488 -1.04 -36.92 9.89
CA GLU A 488 -1.61 -37.57 11.07
C GLU A 488 -1.83 -36.57 12.23
N ARG A 489 -0.88 -35.68 12.49
CA ARG A 489 -1.08 -34.59 13.44
C ARG A 489 -2.20 -33.64 13.01
N ALA A 490 -2.28 -33.28 11.73
CA ALA A 490 -3.38 -32.45 11.22
C ALA A 490 -4.75 -33.14 11.36
N ARG A 491 -4.81 -34.46 11.16
CA ARG A 491 -6.04 -35.25 11.37
C ARG A 491 -6.54 -35.15 12.80
N LEU A 492 -5.63 -35.20 13.78
CA LEU A 492 -5.90 -35.10 15.22
C LEU A 492 -6.14 -33.66 15.70
N GLY A 493 -5.95 -32.65 14.83
CA GLY A 493 -6.08 -31.23 15.20
C GLY A 493 -4.83 -30.65 15.89
N GLU A 494 -3.70 -31.34 15.81
CA GLU A 494 -2.45 -31.05 16.53
C GLU A 494 -1.30 -30.60 15.60
N GLY A 495 -1.53 -30.57 14.29
CA GLY A 495 -0.48 -30.37 13.28
C GLY A 495 -0.78 -29.23 12.31
N PRO A 496 0.24 -28.71 11.61
CA PRO A 496 0.04 -27.66 10.63
C PRO A 496 -0.73 -28.23 9.43
N ALA A 497 -1.75 -27.50 8.97
CA ALA A 497 -2.43 -27.78 7.71
C ALA A 497 -1.55 -27.45 6.48
N TYR A 498 -0.33 -26.95 6.70
CA TYR A 498 0.62 -26.56 5.66
C TYR A 498 2.04 -27.08 5.95
N LEU A 499 2.68 -27.68 4.94
CA LEU A 499 4.05 -28.21 5.04
C LEU A 499 4.88 -27.78 3.84
N ILE A 500 6.13 -27.37 4.06
CA ILE A 500 7.12 -27.14 3.01
C ILE A 500 8.20 -28.23 3.11
N THR A 501 8.50 -28.89 1.99
CA THR A 501 9.69 -29.73 1.87
C THR A 501 10.54 -29.32 0.67
N HIS A 502 11.80 -29.75 0.66
CA HIS A 502 12.76 -29.51 -0.41
C HIS A 502 13.15 -30.86 -1.02
N THR A 503 13.38 -30.89 -2.34
CA THR A 503 13.83 -32.13 -3.02
C THR A 503 15.27 -32.47 -2.76
#